data_AF-A0A2G2VDR5-F1
#
_entry.id   AF-A0A2G2VDR5-F1
#
_cell.length_a   1.000
_cell.length_b   1.000
_cell.length_c   1.000
_cell.angle_alpha   90.00
_cell.angle_beta   90.00
_cell.angle_gamma   90.00
#
_symmetry.space_group_name_H-M   'P 1'
#
loop_
_entity.id
_entity.type
_entity.pdbx_description
1 polymer ?
#
loop_
_entity_poly.entity_id
_entity_poly.type
_entity_poly.pdbx_seq_one_letter_code
_entity_poly.pdbx_strand_id
1 'polypeptide(L)'
;MSSLKVLSVSNCNLNGTLPIQGLLSLDYLLLKDNNFEIPISFESVANHSKLKYVIPDDNSLVVQSSVKSWIPKFQLEALSLTNNCSEMPNFLHYQ
;
A
#
# COMPACT_ATOMS: atom_id res chain seq x y z
N MET A 1 -18.41 0.37 -8.66
CA MET A 1 -17.45 1.29 -7.99
C MET A 1 -17.83 1.36 -6.53
N SER A 2 -16.91 1.00 -5.63
CA SER A 2 -17.14 1.16 -4.19
C SER A 2 -16.96 2.62 -3.78
N SER A 3 -17.79 3.10 -2.85
CA SER A 3 -17.67 4.42 -2.22
C SER A 3 -16.80 4.40 -0.96
N LEU A 4 -16.19 3.25 -0.63
CA LEU A 4 -15.34 3.13 0.54
C LEU A 4 -14.11 4.03 0.40
N LYS A 5 -13.92 4.91 1.38
CA LYS A 5 -12.79 5.86 1.45
C LYS A 5 -11.69 5.42 2.41
N VAL A 6 -12.04 4.66 3.44
CA VAL A 6 -11.12 4.23 4.49
C VAL A 6 -11.23 2.73 4.63
N LEU A 7 -10.10 2.04 4.47
CA LEU A 7 -9.94 0.65 4.86
C LEU A 7 -8.90 0.63 5.98
N SER A 8 -9.35 0.31 7.18
CA SER A 8 -8.51 0.19 8.36
C SER A 8 -8.72 -1.17 9.00
N VAL A 9 -7.66 -1.96 9.04
CA VAL A 9 -7.59 -3.24 9.75
C VAL A 9 -6.28 -3.30 10.51
N SER A 10 -6.33 -3.69 11.77
CA SER A 10 -5.11 -3.81 12.57
C SER A 10 -5.22 -4.92 13.58
N ASN A 11 -4.12 -5.65 13.78
CA ASN A 11 -4.03 -6.79 14.70
C ASN A 11 -5.16 -7.81 14.49
N CYS A 12 -5.34 -8.23 13.24
CA CYS A 12 -6.42 -9.14 12.84
C CYS A 12 -5.90 -10.49 12.31
N ASN A 13 -4.59 -10.74 12.38
CA ASN A 13 -3.92 -11.92 11.80
C ASN A 13 -4.27 -12.16 10.31
N LEU A 14 -4.56 -11.08 9.57
CA LEU A 14 -4.93 -11.17 8.16
C LEU A 14 -3.68 -11.46 7.32
N ASN A 15 -3.83 -12.29 6.29
CA ASN A 15 -2.75 -12.66 5.38
C ASN A 15 -3.22 -12.66 3.92
N GLY A 16 -2.29 -12.95 3.01
CA GLY A 16 -2.56 -13.02 1.58
C GLY A 16 -2.45 -11.67 0.88
N THR A 17 -3.19 -11.51 -0.23
CA THR A 17 -3.13 -10.30 -1.05
C THR A 17 -4.02 -9.18 -0.49
N LEU A 18 -3.64 -7.94 -0.77
CA LEU A 18 -4.41 -6.77 -0.35
C LEU A 18 -5.83 -6.80 -0.94
N PRO A 19 -6.91 -6.73 -0.12
CA PRO A 19 -8.30 -6.83 -0.58
C PRO A 19 -8.82 -5.50 -1.16
N ILE A 20 -8.02 -4.84 -1.99
CA ILE A 20 -8.28 -3.48 -2.50
C ILE A 20 -8.88 -3.46 -3.91
N GLN A 21 -9.09 -4.64 -4.52
CA GLN A 21 -9.65 -4.73 -5.86
C GLN A 21 -11.03 -4.07 -5.94
N GLY A 22 -11.16 -3.06 -6.81
CA GLY A 22 -12.40 -2.32 -7.02
C GLY A 22 -12.69 -1.22 -5.98
N LEU A 23 -11.81 -1.01 -4.99
CA LEU A 23 -11.88 0.08 -4.01
C LEU A 23 -11.27 1.39 -4.56
N LEU A 24 -11.64 1.79 -5.78
CA LEU A 24 -11.03 2.92 -6.48
C LEU A 24 -11.25 4.30 -5.83
N SER A 25 -12.13 4.38 -4.83
CA SER A 25 -12.40 5.61 -4.07
C SER A 25 -11.62 5.70 -2.75
N LEU A 26 -10.69 4.78 -2.51
CA LEU A 26 -9.93 4.73 -1.25
C LEU A 26 -9.00 5.95 -1.12
N ASP A 27 -9.12 6.64 0.01
CA ASP A 27 -8.26 7.74 0.43
C ASP A 27 -7.21 7.23 1.46
N TYR A 28 -7.58 6.25 2.31
CA TYR A 28 -6.75 5.74 3.41
C TYR A 28 -6.67 4.21 3.39
N LEU A 29 -5.44 3.69 3.37
CA LEU A 29 -5.13 2.26 3.52
C LEU A 29 -4.25 2.06 4.77
N LEU A 30 -4.86 1.55 5.84
CA LEU A 30 -4.23 1.37 7.15
C LEU A 30 -4.26 -0.12 7.51
N LEU A 31 -3.12 -0.79 7.50
CA LEU A 31 -3.03 -2.26 7.56
C LEU A 31 -2.19 -2.77 8.73
N LYS A 32 -1.91 -1.90 9.70
CA LYS A 32 -0.92 -2.11 10.75
C LYS A 32 -1.05 -3.48 11.43
N ASP A 33 0.06 -4.16 11.70
CA ASP A 33 0.11 -5.36 12.56
C ASP A 33 -0.78 -6.48 12.00
N ASN A 34 -0.42 -6.96 10.81
CA ASN A 34 -1.04 -8.11 10.17
C ASN A 34 0.08 -8.97 9.53
N ASN A 35 -0.31 -10.01 8.79
CA ASN A 35 0.60 -10.94 8.13
C ASN A 35 0.53 -10.79 6.60
N PHE A 36 0.34 -9.57 6.09
CA PHE A 36 0.35 -9.33 4.64
C PHE A 36 1.77 -9.38 4.08
N GLU A 37 1.91 -10.03 2.92
CA GLU A 37 3.10 -9.93 2.07
C GLU A 37 2.84 -8.87 1.00
N ILE A 38 3.44 -7.69 1.18
CA ILE A 38 3.19 -6.53 0.34
C ILE A 38 4.40 -6.34 -0.59
N PRO A 39 4.22 -6.42 -1.92
CA PRO A 39 5.31 -6.13 -2.85
C PRO A 39 5.80 -4.68 -2.68
N ILE A 40 7.11 -4.49 -2.55
CA ILE A 40 7.72 -3.16 -2.37
C ILE A 40 7.48 -2.21 -3.56
N SER A 41 7.05 -2.75 -4.72
CA SER A 41 6.67 -1.93 -5.87
C SER A 41 5.36 -1.16 -5.64
N PHE A 42 4.50 -1.60 -4.71
CA PHE A 42 3.16 -1.07 -4.49
C PHE A 42 2.28 -0.99 -5.76
N GLU A 43 2.57 -1.80 -6.79
CA GLU A 43 1.80 -1.77 -8.05
C GLU A 43 0.32 -2.12 -7.88
N SER A 44 -0.02 -2.88 -6.83
CA SER A 44 -1.42 -3.20 -6.48
C SER A 44 -2.26 -1.95 -6.19
N VAL A 45 -1.64 -0.85 -5.75
CA VAL A 45 -2.33 0.43 -5.52
C VAL A 45 -2.29 1.37 -6.73
N ALA A 46 -1.68 0.99 -7.86
CA ALA A 46 -1.39 1.92 -8.96
C ALA A 46 -2.60 2.64 -9.58
N ASN A 47 -3.79 2.04 -9.52
CA ASN A 47 -5.02 2.62 -10.05
C ASN A 47 -5.87 3.37 -9.00
N HIS A 48 -5.41 3.51 -7.76
CA HIS A 48 -6.13 4.20 -6.69
C HIS A 48 -5.80 5.70 -6.70
N SER A 49 -6.33 6.44 -7.67
CA SER A 49 -5.96 7.84 -7.91
C SER A 49 -6.30 8.82 -6.77
N LYS A 50 -7.10 8.40 -5.78
CA LYS A 50 -7.48 9.22 -4.62
C LYS A 50 -6.67 8.89 -3.36
N LEU A 51 -5.79 7.90 -3.42
CA LEU A 51 -5.06 7.42 -2.25
C LEU A 51 -4.12 8.51 -1.70
N LYS A 52 -4.23 8.78 -0.41
CA LYS A 52 -3.46 9.83 0.29
C LYS A 52 -2.61 9.27 1.42
N TYR A 53 -3.07 8.20 2.07
CA TYR A 53 -2.41 7.62 3.24
C TYR A 53 -2.21 6.12 3.05
N VAL A 54 -0.97 5.67 3.23
CA VAL A 54 -0.59 4.26 3.16
C VAL A 54 0.24 3.93 4.40
N ILE A 55 -0.32 3.11 5.31
CA ILE A 55 0.28 2.73 6.58
C ILE A 55 0.28 1.20 6.70
N PRO A 56 1.22 0.50 6.05
CA PRO A 56 1.39 -0.95 6.10
C PRO A 56 2.23 -1.44 7.28
N ASP A 57 2.51 -0.59 8.27
CA ASP A 57 3.36 -0.88 9.44
C ASP A 57 3.21 -2.29 10.00
N ASP A 58 4.30 -2.90 10.46
CA ASP A 58 4.27 -4.22 11.10
C ASP A 58 3.63 -5.31 10.19
N ASN A 59 3.97 -5.31 8.90
CA ASN A 59 3.68 -6.39 7.94
C ASN A 59 5.00 -6.88 7.32
N SER A 60 4.96 -7.54 6.15
CA SER A 60 6.15 -7.97 5.43
C SER A 60 6.23 -7.31 4.06
N LEU A 61 7.20 -6.40 3.84
CA LEU A 61 7.55 -5.93 2.49
C LEU A 61 8.46 -6.92 1.79
N VAL A 62 8.04 -7.38 0.60
CA VAL A 62 8.78 -8.36 -0.21
C VAL A 62 9.38 -7.72 -1.46
N VAL A 63 10.67 -7.97 -1.70
CA VAL A 63 11.38 -7.53 -2.91
C VAL A 63 11.09 -8.53 -4.03
N GLN A 64 10.57 -8.05 -5.17
CA GLN A 64 10.37 -8.87 -6.36
C GLN A 64 11.36 -8.46 -7.45
N SER A 65 12.00 -9.46 -8.08
CA SER A 65 12.93 -9.25 -9.19
C SER A 65 12.23 -8.61 -10.38
N SER A 66 12.74 -7.46 -10.85
CA SER A 66 12.20 -6.54 -11.86
C SER A 66 11.19 -5.49 -11.35
N VAL A 67 11.68 -4.51 -10.59
CA VAL A 67 10.90 -3.30 -10.29
C VAL A 67 10.90 -2.41 -11.54
N LYS A 68 9.92 -2.60 -12.43
CA LYS A 68 9.64 -1.58 -13.44
C LYS A 68 9.21 -0.32 -12.70
N SER A 69 9.92 0.78 -12.93
CA SER A 69 9.45 2.08 -12.47
C SER A 69 8.09 2.38 -13.09
N TRP A 70 7.14 2.85 -12.28
CA TRP A 70 5.80 3.24 -12.71
C TRP A 70 5.45 4.58 -12.06
N ILE A 71 4.60 5.35 -12.74
CA ILE A 71 4.21 6.68 -12.30
C ILE A 71 2.87 6.57 -11.53
N PRO A 72 2.82 6.93 -10.24
CA PRO A 72 1.62 6.91 -9.46
C PRO A 72 0.57 7.91 -9.95
N LYS A 73 -0.70 7.50 -9.91
CA LYS A 73 -1.87 8.34 -10.25
C LYS A 73 -2.41 9.11 -9.04
N PHE A 74 -1.70 9.06 -7.92
CA PHE A 74 -2.08 9.62 -6.63
C PHE A 74 -0.87 10.31 -6.01
N GLN A 75 -1.16 11.23 -5.09
CA GLN A 75 -0.17 11.98 -4.32
C GLN A 75 -0.36 11.64 -2.84
N LEU A 76 0.64 11.03 -2.22
CA LEU A 76 0.62 10.72 -0.80
C LEU A 76 0.78 12.00 0.02
N GLU A 77 -0.03 12.08 1.07
CA GLU A 77 0.11 13.05 2.16
C GLU A 77 0.89 12.44 3.33
N ALA A 78 0.83 11.11 3.51
CA ALA A 78 1.69 10.39 4.44
C ALA A 78 1.93 8.93 4.02
N LEU A 79 3.15 8.47 4.32
CA LEU A 79 3.59 7.08 4.25
C LEU A 79 4.31 6.73 5.55
N SER A 80 3.98 5.58 6.12
CA SER A 80 4.75 4.96 7.22
C SER A 80 5.18 3.57 6.80
N LEU A 81 6.44 3.23 7.04
CA LEU A 81 7.03 1.92 6.73
C LEU A 81 7.71 1.34 7.99
N THR A 82 7.11 1.57 9.15
CA THR A 82 7.66 1.10 10.42
C THR A 82 7.74 -0.42 10.41
N ASN A 83 8.89 -0.96 10.83
CA ASN A 83 9.22 -2.39 10.80
C ASN A 83 9.09 -3.06 9.42
N ASN A 84 9.11 -2.25 8.35
CA ASN A 84 9.00 -2.69 6.96
C ASN A 84 10.15 -2.18 6.07
N CYS A 85 11.07 -1.36 6.61
CA CYS A 85 12.02 -0.57 5.83
C CYS A 85 13.33 -1.31 5.51
N SER A 86 13.28 -2.34 4.65
CA SER A 86 14.49 -2.99 4.11
C SER A 86 15.04 -2.26 2.88
N GLU A 87 14.16 -1.73 2.03
CA GLU A 87 14.48 -0.93 0.85
C GLU A 87 13.42 0.18 0.68
N MET A 88 13.72 1.19 -0.15
CA MET A 88 12.80 2.30 -0.43
C MET A 88 11.93 1.99 -1.66
N PRO A 89 10.60 2.14 -1.62
CA PRO A 89 9.75 1.96 -2.80
C PRO A 89 10.07 2.95 -3.92
N ASN A 90 10.36 2.45 -5.13
CA ASN A 90 10.79 3.29 -6.26
C ASN A 90 9.75 4.32 -6.72
N PHE A 91 8.45 4.06 -6.50
CA PHE A 91 7.39 5.02 -6.86
C PHE A 91 7.46 6.32 -6.06
N LEU A 92 8.18 6.32 -4.92
CA LEU A 92 8.41 7.52 -4.09
C LEU A 92 9.21 8.60 -4.81
N HIS A 93 9.94 8.25 -5.88
CA HIS A 93 10.58 9.25 -6.73
C HIS A 93 9.58 10.24 -7.36
N TYR A 94 8.31 9.86 -7.46
CA TYR A 94 7.24 10.66 -8.05
C TYR A 94 6.25 11.24 -7.02
N GLN A 95 6.61 11.20 -5.74
CA GLN A 95 5.82 11.79 -4.65
C GLN A 95 6.33 13.19 -4.31
#